data_AF-A0A1V5D3H8-F1
#
_entry.id   AF-A0A1V5D3H8-F1
#
_cell.length_a   1.000
_cell.length_b   1.000
_cell.length_c   1.000
_cell.angle_alpha   90.00
_cell.angle_beta   90.00
_cell.angle_gamma   90.00
#
_symmetry.space_group_name_H-M   'P 1'
#
loop_
_entity.id
_entity.type
_entity.pdbx_description
1 polymer ?
#
loop_
_entity_poly.entity_id
_entity_poly.type
_entity_poly.pdbx_seq_one_letter_code
_entity_poly.pdbx_strand_id
1 'polypeptide(L)' 'MNNEVPGVVVPQEILRRMAGCGSGDESRHAGIEIARTICAEIHDRVAGFQVSAPLNNVEIALAVLGKSEG' A
#
# COMPACT_ATOMS: atom_id res chain seq x y z
N MET A 1 6.17 16.66 0.30
CA MET A 1 7.36 16.01 0.90
C MET A 1 7.83 14.98 -0.11
N ASN A 2 9.10 15.06 -0.52
CA ASN A 2 9.60 14.55 -1.80
C ASN A 2 9.55 13.01 -1.88
N ASN A 3 9.05 12.51 -3.01
CA ASN A 3 8.53 11.16 -3.25
C ASN A 3 9.62 10.08 -3.46
N GLU A 4 10.68 10.06 -2.65
CA GLU A 4 11.83 9.20 -2.93
C GLU A 4 12.27 8.49 -1.66
N VAL A 5 11.80 7.25 -1.51
CA VAL A 5 12.67 6.23 -0.91
C VAL A 5 13.86 6.13 -1.86
N PRO A 6 15.12 6.24 -1.41
CA PRO A 6 16.27 6.22 -2.31
C PRO A 6 16.21 5.03 -3.26
N GLY A 7 16.18 5.32 -4.57
CA GLY A 7 16.06 4.30 -5.63
C GLY A 7 14.65 3.81 -5.97
N VAL A 8 13.60 4.41 -5.41
CA VAL A 8 12.19 4.09 -5.73
C VAL A 8 11.49 5.33 -6.29
N VAL A 9 10.86 5.16 -7.44
CA VAL A 9 10.02 6.19 -8.07
C VAL A 9 8.56 5.84 -7.81
N VAL A 10 7.81 6.78 -7.24
CA VAL A 10 6.35 6.65 -7.08
C VAL A 10 5.67 7.21 -8.34
N PRO A 11 4.85 6.41 -9.05
CA PRO A 11 4.15 6.88 -10.25
C PRO A 11 3.19 8.05 -9.98
N GLN A 12 3.02 8.93 -10.97
CA GLN A 12 2.24 10.16 -10.83
C GLN A 12 0.75 9.90 -10.55
N GLU A 13 0.19 8.81 -11.08
CA GLU A 13 -1.17 8.37 -10.80
C GLU A 13 -1.37 7.98 -9.34
N ILE A 14 -0.38 7.34 -8.71
CA ILE A 14 -0.42 6.98 -7.28
C ILE A 14 -0.37 8.25 -6.43
N LEU A 15 0.52 9.19 -6.76
CA LEU A 15 0.60 10.48 -6.08
C LEU A 15 -0.71 11.26 -6.15
N ARG A 16 -1.35 11.31 -7.33
CA ARG A 16 -2.65 11.96 -7.51
C ARG A 16 -3.75 11.29 -6.70
N ARG A 17 -3.80 9.95 -6.68
CA ARG A 17 -4.77 9.19 -5.89
C ARG A 17 -4.62 9.49 -4.40
N MET A 18 -3.39 9.45 -3.89
CA MET A 18 -3.10 9.76 -2.49
C MET A 18 -3.42 11.21 -2.11
N ALA A 19 -3.13 12.17 -3.00
CA ALA A 19 -3.45 13.58 -2.79
C ALA A 19 -4.96 13.88 -2.78
N GLY A 20 -5.78 12.99 -3.35
CA GLY A 20 -7.24 13.10 -3.36
C GLY A 20 -7.93 12.62 -2.08
N CYS A 21 -7.22 11.94 -1.17
CA CYS A 21 -7.77 11.50 0.11
C CYS A 21 -7.89 12.69 1.08
N GLY A 22 -9.08 12.92 1.63
CA GLY A 22 -9.37 14.04 2.54
C GLY A 22 -9.13 13.73 4.02
N SER A 23 -9.00 12.45 4.37
CA SER A 23 -8.81 11.98 5.74
C SER A 23 -7.72 10.90 5.87
N GLY A 24 -7.29 10.64 7.11
CA GLY A 24 -6.36 9.56 7.43
C GLY A 24 -6.92 8.18 7.09
N ASP A 25 -8.22 7.97 7.32
CA ASP A 25 -8.89 6.69 7.01
C ASP A 25 -8.99 6.45 5.50
N GLU A 26 -9.35 7.47 4.72
CA GLU A 26 -9.35 7.38 3.26
C GLU A 26 -7.95 7.12 2.72
N SER A 27 -6.94 7.80 3.28
CA SER A 27 -5.53 7.58 2.90
C SER A 27 -5.08 6.16 3.22
N ARG A 28 -5.49 5.61 4.37
CA ARG A 28 -5.20 4.23 4.77
C ARG A 28 -5.87 3.24 3.83
N HIS A 29 -7.15 3.44 3.52
CA HIS A 29 -7.90 2.58 2.62
C HIS A 29 -7.29 2.57 1.22
N ALA A 30 -7.01 3.75 0.66
CA ALA A 30 -6.36 3.88 -0.64
C ALA A 30 -4.98 3.20 -0.67
N GLY A 31 -4.17 3.36 0.39
CA GLY A 31 -2.87 2.70 0.51
C GLY A 31 -2.97 1.17 0.52
N ILE A 32 -3.95 0.62 1.25
CA ILE A 32 -4.22 -0.83 1.27
C ILE A 32 -4.63 -1.31 -0.12
N GLU A 33 -5.53 -0.60 -0.80
CA GLU A 33 -5.95 -0.96 -2.16
C GLU A 33 -4.77 -0.96 -3.15
N ILE A 34 -3.93 0.09 -3.12
CA ILE A 34 -2.74 0.17 -3.97
C ILE A 34 -1.82 -1.03 -3.73
N ALA A 35 -1.52 -1.35 -2.46
CA ALA A 35 -0.67 -2.47 -2.12
C ALA A 35 -1.27 -3.82 -2.57
N ARG A 36 -2.60 -4.00 -2.41
CA ARG A 36 -3.30 -5.20 -2.87
C ARG A 36 -3.27 -5.36 -4.39
N THR A 37 -3.42 -4.26 -5.13
CA THR A 37 -3.29 -4.27 -6.60
C THR A 37 -1.89 -4.72 -7.01
N ILE A 38 -0.84 -4.15 -6.40
CA ILE A 38 0.55 -4.56 -6.67
C ILE A 38 0.74 -6.05 -6.38
N CYS A 39 0.28 -6.53 -5.22
CA CYS A 39 0.35 -7.96 -4.89
C CYS A 39 -0.36 -8.83 -5.92
N ALA A 40 -1.56 -8.46 -6.35
CA ALA A 40 -2.31 -9.21 -7.35
C ALA A 40 -1.61 -9.25 -8.72
N GLU A 41 -1.02 -8.14 -9.15
CA GLU A 41 -0.36 -8.03 -10.46
C GLU A 41 0.95 -8.82 -10.57
N ILE A 42 1.65 -9.05 -9.45
CA ILE A 42 2.95 -9.74 -9.45
C ILE A 42 2.92 -11.13 -8.79
N HIS A 43 1.75 -11.57 -8.31
CA HIS A 43 1.60 -12.82 -7.55
C HIS A 43 2.15 -14.04 -8.32
N ASP A 44 1.97 -14.11 -9.63
CA ASP A 44 2.45 -15.19 -10.49
C ASP A 44 3.97 -15.20 -10.70
N ARG A 45 4.67 -14.15 -10.26
CA ARG A 45 6.13 -13.95 -10.47
C ARG A 45 6.95 -14.08 -9.20
N VAL A 46 6.32 -14.23 -8.04
CA VAL A 46 6.99 -14.26 -6.74
C VAL A 46 6.52 -15.43 -5.88
N ALA A 47 7.38 -15.92 -4.99
CA ALA A 47 7.02 -17.00 -4.07
C ALA A 47 6.21 -16.51 -2.85
N GLY A 48 6.16 -15.20 -2.62
CA GLY A 48 5.43 -14.60 -1.50
C GLY A 48 5.72 -13.11 -1.33
N PHE A 49 5.06 -12.51 -0.34
CA PHE A 49 5.15 -11.08 -0.03
C PHE A 49 5.65 -10.87 1.39
N GLN A 50 6.55 -9.90 1.55
CA GLN A 50 6.84 -9.29 2.84
C GLN A 50 6.09 -7.96 2.91
N VAL A 51 5.27 -7.80 3.95
CA VAL A 51 4.57 -6.54 4.23
C VAL A 51 5.08 -6.01 5.56
N SER A 52 5.71 -4.83 5.54
CA SER A 52 6.09 -4.14 6.78
C SER A 52 4.84 -3.65 7.48
N ALA A 53 4.77 -3.81 8.80
CA ALA A 53 3.73 -3.20 9.63
C ALA A 53 4.18 -1.79 10.05
N PRO A 54 3.83 -0.72 9.32
CA PRO A 54 4.23 0.62 9.69
C PRO A 54 3.60 1.00 11.03
N LEU A 55 4.32 1.80 11.82
CA LEU A 55 3.80 2.39 13.07
C LEU A 55 3.29 1.34 14.09
N ASN A 56 3.85 0.13 14.05
CA ASN A 56 3.43 -0.99 14.89
C ASN A 56 1.94 -1.40 14.68
N ASN A 57 1.36 -1.07 13.52
CA ASN A 57 -0.01 -1.38 13.18
C ASN A 57 -0.08 -2.64 12.29
N VAL A 58 -0.26 -3.79 12.94
CA VAL A 58 -0.33 -5.10 12.28
C VAL A 58 -1.60 -5.24 11.42
N GLU A 59 -2.70 -4.59 11.80
CA GLU A 59 -3.97 -4.67 11.06
C GLU A 59 -3.84 -4.16 9.63
N ILE A 60 -3.04 -3.10 9.39
CA ILE A 60 -2.77 -2.61 8.03
C ILE A 60 -2.06 -3.69 7.19
N ALA A 61 -1.08 -4.38 7.78
CA ALA A 61 -0.33 -5.41 7.07
C ALA A 61 -1.20 -6.66 6.77
N LEU A 62 -2.04 -7.06 7.73
CA LEU A 62 -2.99 -8.16 7.54
C LEU A 62 -4.03 -7.84 6.46
N ALA A 63 -4.52 -6.59 6.41
CA ALA A 63 -5.49 -6.16 5.40
C ALA A 63 -4.91 -6.25 3.98
N VAL A 64 -3.63 -5.88 3.79
CA VAL A 64 -2.93 -6.06 2.51
C VAL A 64 -2.83 -7.54 2.12
N LEU A 65 -2.55 -8.41 3.08
CA LEU A 65 -2.43 -9.86 2.85
C LEU A 65 -3.79 -10.58 2.72
N GLY A 66 -4.91 -9.87 2.84
CA GLY A 66 -6.25 -10.48 2.87
C GLY A 66 -6.48 -11.38 4.09
N LYS A 67 -5.80 -11.10 5.20
CA LYS A 67 -5.82 -11.87 6.45
C LYS A 67 -6.53 -11.18 7.60
N SER A 68 -7.15 -10.03 7.35
CA SER A 68 -8.06 -9.36 8.26
C SER A 68 -9.29 -8.90 7.48
N GLU A 69 -10.46 -9.06 8.07
CA GLU A 69 -11.68 -8.37 7.66
C GLU A 69 -11.55 -6.92 8.15
N GLY A 70 -11.81 -5.96 7.27
CA GLY A 70 -12.06 -4.57 7.69
C GLY A 70 -13.45 -4.43 8.27
#